data_AF-A0A7V8YLA3-F1
#
_entry.id   AF-A0A7V8YLA3-F1
#
_cell.length_a   1.000
_cell.length_b   1.000
_cell.length_c   1.000
_cell.angle_alpha   90.00
_cell.angle_beta   90.00
_cell.angle_gamma   90.00
#
_symmetry.space_group_name_H-M   'P 1'
#
loop_
_entity.id
_entity.type
_entity.pdbx_description
1 polymer ?
#
loop_
_entity_poly.entity_id
_entity_poly.type
_entity_poly.pdbx_seq_one_letter_code
_entity_poly.pdbx_strand_id
1 'polypeptide(L)'
;MIAPHDPTRDLIVEVGEMLDRALSAVKEWQFLVSDGFAGLNTDMEFDLRMRMRALLAEREASVHSADPGPLADADAELRARLVIEAEQAYRRLFDGAGAVACRVAATLNSAPHQFPGLPVLGPVQLVTGLAPPRPPRSELPLPARLLRVFRPGWSGIMMALIATRLLDVHLPGGVLAVIATVGAFALGGAALTGERRRQLDRRRGDEVAALRGTVEDFRLTLGKQLRDASRALQHDLRRASAVTAASRTAAVIAELKTLRGPV
;
A
#
# COMPACT_ATOMS: atom_id res chain seq x y z
N MET A 1 -43.02 5.72 -61.34
CA MET A 1 -42.20 6.92 -61.59
C MET A 1 -41.03 6.85 -60.63
N ILE A 2 -39.96 6.15 -61.04
CA ILE A 2 -38.76 5.94 -60.24
C ILE A 2 -37.88 7.19 -60.45
N ALA A 3 -37.58 7.91 -59.37
CA ALA A 3 -36.71 9.08 -59.45
C ALA A 3 -35.34 8.69 -60.02
N PRO A 4 -34.72 9.52 -60.87
CA PRO A 4 -33.39 9.24 -61.40
C PRO A 4 -32.39 9.12 -60.24
N HIS A 5 -31.72 7.98 -60.15
CA HIS A 5 -30.64 7.70 -59.21
C HIS A 5 -29.48 8.64 -59.56
N ASP A 6 -29.17 9.58 -58.66
CA ASP A 6 -28.10 10.55 -58.83
C ASP A 6 -26.82 10.02 -58.14
N PRO A 7 -25.87 9.44 -58.91
CA PRO A 7 -24.67 8.83 -58.33
C PRO A 7 -23.77 9.84 -57.61
N THR A 8 -23.88 11.13 -57.95
CA THR A 8 -23.12 12.20 -57.29
C THR A 8 -23.61 12.45 -55.87
N ARG A 9 -24.91 12.26 -55.61
CA ARG A 9 -25.51 12.44 -54.28
C ARG A 9 -25.10 11.31 -53.33
N ASP A 10 -25.07 10.08 -53.82
CA ASP A 10 -24.67 8.91 -53.00
C ASP A 10 -23.18 8.97 -52.63
N LEU A 11 -22.32 9.44 -53.54
CA LEU A 11 -20.89 9.61 -53.29
C LEU A 11 -20.61 10.67 -52.21
N ILE A 12 -21.36 11.79 -52.19
CA ILE A 12 -21.23 12.82 -51.14
C ILE A 12 -21.65 12.28 -49.77
N VAL A 13 -22.72 11.49 -49.71
CA VAL A 13 -23.19 10.86 -48.47
C VAL A 13 -22.15 9.88 -47.94
N GLU A 14 -21.62 9.01 -48.81
CA GLU A 14 -20.59 8.02 -48.45
C GLU A 14 -19.30 8.70 -47.93
N VAL A 15 -18.84 9.76 -48.59
CA VAL A 15 -17.69 10.57 -48.14
C VAL A 15 -17.95 11.20 -46.77
N GLY A 16 -19.16 11.75 -46.56
CA GLY A 16 -19.56 12.34 -45.28
C GLY A 16 -19.53 11.31 -44.14
N GLU A 17 -20.09 10.13 -44.37
CA GLU A 17 -20.10 9.04 -43.40
C GLU A 17 -18.69 8.51 -43.08
N MET A 18 -17.80 8.43 -44.08
CA MET A 18 -16.40 8.03 -43.86
C MET A 18 -15.67 9.05 -42.99
N LEU A 19 -15.87 10.34 -43.23
CA LEU A 19 -15.26 11.41 -42.44
C LEU A 19 -15.81 11.42 -41.01
N ASP A 20 -17.12 11.30 -40.83
CA ASP A 20 -17.75 11.26 -39.50
C ASP A 20 -17.31 10.04 -38.70
N ARG A 21 -17.15 8.88 -39.33
CA ARG A 21 -16.57 7.69 -38.70
C ARG A 21 -15.13 7.93 -38.25
N ALA A 22 -14.31 8.54 -39.09
CA ALA A 22 -12.92 8.84 -38.75
C ALA A 22 -12.82 9.86 -37.60
N LEU A 23 -13.64 10.90 -37.60
CA LEU A 23 -13.68 11.90 -36.52
C LEU A 23 -14.22 11.32 -35.21
N SER A 24 -15.21 10.44 -35.28
CA SER A 24 -15.77 9.75 -34.11
C SER A 24 -14.72 8.84 -33.47
N ALA A 25 -14.00 8.05 -34.28
CA ALA A 25 -12.90 7.22 -33.81
C ALA A 25 -11.82 8.06 -33.11
N VAL A 26 -11.49 9.24 -33.62
CA VAL A 26 -10.52 10.17 -33.01
C VAL A 26 -10.93 10.61 -31.61
N LYS A 27 -12.21 10.93 -31.40
CA LYS A 27 -12.72 11.32 -30.08
C LYS A 27 -12.78 10.14 -29.12
N GLU A 28 -13.21 8.99 -29.62
CA GLU A 28 -13.41 7.77 -28.82
C GLU A 28 -12.09 7.25 -28.23
N TRP A 29 -11.00 7.18 -29.01
CA TRP A 29 -9.73 6.68 -28.48
C TRP A 29 -9.15 7.59 -27.39
N GLN A 30 -9.28 8.91 -27.53
CA GLN A 30 -8.79 9.87 -26.53
C GLN A 30 -9.54 9.71 -25.20
N PHE A 31 -10.85 9.52 -25.28
CA PHE A 31 -11.69 9.22 -24.12
C PHE A 31 -11.27 7.90 -23.49
N LEU A 32 -11.14 6.82 -24.28
CA LEU A 32 -10.74 5.49 -23.79
C LEU A 32 -9.38 5.47 -23.07
N VAL A 33 -8.38 6.22 -23.57
CA VAL A 33 -7.09 6.35 -22.87
C VAL A 33 -7.25 7.12 -21.56
N SER A 34 -8.08 8.16 -21.54
CA SER A 34 -8.27 8.99 -20.34
C SER A 34 -8.99 8.22 -19.25
N ASP A 35 -10.12 7.62 -19.61
CA ASP A 35 -10.97 6.82 -18.73
C ASP A 35 -10.26 5.54 -18.27
N GLY A 36 -9.63 4.82 -19.21
CA GLY A 36 -8.92 3.58 -18.91
C GLY A 36 -7.78 3.75 -17.91
N PHE A 37 -6.99 4.82 -18.01
CA PHE A 37 -5.93 5.11 -17.04
C PHE A 37 -6.45 5.69 -15.72
N ALA A 38 -7.57 6.41 -15.73
CA ALA A 38 -8.23 6.88 -14.51
C ALA A 38 -8.76 5.70 -13.68
N GLY A 39 -9.44 4.75 -14.33
CA GLY A 39 -9.88 3.49 -13.73
C GLY A 39 -8.69 2.67 -13.19
N LEU A 40 -7.69 2.41 -14.03
CA LEU A 40 -6.48 1.69 -13.64
C LEU A 40 -5.80 2.31 -12.41
N ASN A 41 -5.67 3.63 -12.36
CA ASN A 41 -5.05 4.31 -11.23
C ASN A 41 -5.86 4.14 -9.93
N THR A 42 -7.19 4.23 -10.03
CA THR A 42 -8.10 4.05 -8.90
C THR A 42 -8.03 2.63 -8.35
N ASP A 43 -8.07 1.63 -9.25
CA ASP A 43 -8.02 0.21 -8.90
C ASP A 43 -6.68 -0.15 -8.23
N MET A 44 -5.56 0.32 -8.77
CA MET A 44 -4.24 0.12 -8.18
C MET A 44 -4.11 0.73 -6.80
N GLU A 45 -4.61 1.96 -6.59
CA GLU A 45 -4.55 2.62 -5.29
C GLU A 45 -5.41 1.89 -4.26
N PHE A 46 -6.60 1.44 -4.66
CA PHE A 46 -7.47 0.65 -3.80
C PHE A 46 -6.81 -0.69 -3.42
N ASP A 47 -6.33 -1.44 -4.41
CA ASP A 47 -5.70 -2.74 -4.17
C ASP A 47 -4.43 -2.62 -3.32
N LEU A 48 -3.57 -1.64 -3.59
CA LEU A 48 -2.39 -1.38 -2.77
C LEU A 48 -2.78 -1.13 -1.31
N ARG A 49 -3.79 -0.28 -1.06
CA ARG A 49 -4.29 -0.02 0.29
C ARG A 49 -4.81 -1.30 0.96
N MET A 50 -5.59 -2.10 0.25
CA MET A 50 -6.17 -3.33 0.80
C MET A 50 -5.10 -4.38 1.13
N ARG A 51 -4.12 -4.56 0.24
CA ARG A 51 -3.00 -5.49 0.45
C ARG A 51 -2.10 -5.07 1.59
N MET A 52 -1.76 -3.79 1.69
CA MET A 52 -0.94 -3.29 2.81
C MET A 52 -1.69 -3.43 4.14
N ARG A 53 -3.00 -3.20 4.17
CA ARG A 53 -3.83 -3.44 5.37
C ARG A 53 -3.85 -4.92 5.77
N ALA A 54 -4.01 -5.82 4.80
CA ALA A 54 -4.02 -7.27 5.06
C ALA A 54 -2.65 -7.77 5.54
N LEU A 55 -1.57 -7.34 4.87
CA LEU A 55 -0.20 -7.68 5.25
C LEU A 55 0.14 -7.19 6.67
N LEU A 56 -0.26 -5.95 6.99
CA LEU A 56 -0.06 -5.40 8.32
C LEU A 56 -0.86 -6.18 9.38
N ALA A 57 -2.13 -6.49 9.11
CA ALA A 57 -2.94 -7.29 10.04
C ALA A 57 -2.37 -8.69 10.28
N GLU A 58 -1.86 -9.34 9.23
CA GLU A 58 -1.16 -10.62 9.33
C GLU A 58 0.08 -10.50 10.24
N ARG A 59 0.90 -9.46 10.07
CA ARG A 59 2.07 -9.22 10.92
C ARG A 59 1.71 -8.89 12.36
N GLU A 60 0.68 -8.09 12.59
CA GLU A 60 0.23 -7.78 13.94
C GLU A 60 -0.22 -9.05 14.67
N ALA A 61 -0.93 -9.95 13.97
CA ALA A 61 -1.34 -11.23 14.52
C ALA A 61 -0.13 -12.15 14.84
N SER A 62 0.92 -12.15 14.01
CA SER A 62 2.14 -12.92 14.30
C SER A 62 2.87 -12.40 15.53
N VAL A 63 2.96 -11.08 15.70
CA VAL A 63 3.60 -10.45 16.88
C VAL A 63 2.81 -10.72 18.17
N HIS A 64 1.47 -10.81 18.09
CA HIS A 64 0.64 -11.12 19.25
C HIS A 64 0.64 -12.60 19.64
N SER A 65 0.84 -13.51 18.69
CA SER A 65 0.82 -14.96 18.93
C SER A 65 2.17 -15.53 19.38
N ALA A 66 3.28 -14.90 19.01
CA ALA A 66 4.64 -15.29 19.39
C ALA A 66 5.25 -14.34 20.45
N ASP A 67 6.38 -14.75 21.05
CA ASP A 67 7.25 -13.82 21.76
C ASP A 67 8.01 -13.00 20.71
N PRO A 68 7.96 -11.65 20.75
CA PRO A 68 8.67 -10.81 19.79
C PRO A 68 10.18 -11.15 19.78
N GLY A 69 10.65 -11.58 18.61
CA GLY A 69 12.06 -11.81 18.35
C GLY A 69 12.84 -10.51 18.16
N PRO A 70 14.05 -10.56 17.57
CA PRO A 70 14.76 -9.36 17.18
C PRO A 70 13.96 -8.58 16.13
N LEU A 71 13.74 -7.27 16.39
CA LEU A 71 13.05 -6.38 15.44
C LEU A 71 13.67 -6.40 14.03
N ALA A 72 14.99 -6.60 13.93
CA ALA A 72 15.70 -6.68 12.66
C ALA A 72 15.24 -7.88 11.81
N ASP A 73 14.93 -9.01 12.43
CA ASP A 73 14.50 -10.22 11.73
C ASP A 73 13.07 -10.04 11.20
N ALA A 74 12.19 -9.47 12.02
CA ALA A 74 10.81 -9.15 11.62
C ALA A 74 10.77 -8.12 10.48
N ASP A 75 11.61 -7.08 10.53
CA ASP A 75 11.74 -6.10 9.46
C ASP A 75 12.30 -6.72 8.18
N ALA A 76 13.30 -7.60 8.27
CA ALA A 76 13.85 -8.30 7.12
C ALA A 76 12.80 -9.20 6.44
N GLU A 77 12.01 -9.95 7.22
CA GLU A 77 10.91 -10.78 6.67
C GLU A 77 9.82 -9.91 6.04
N LEU A 78 9.45 -8.80 6.67
CA LEU A 78 8.51 -7.83 6.11
C LEU A 78 9.02 -7.29 4.79
N ARG A 79 10.26 -6.79 4.74
CA ARG A 79 10.89 -6.24 3.53
C ARG A 79 10.92 -7.26 2.39
N ALA A 80 11.25 -8.52 2.67
CA ALA A 80 11.22 -9.58 1.66
C ALA A 80 9.81 -9.73 1.04
N ARG A 81 8.75 -9.68 1.85
CA ARG A 81 7.37 -9.71 1.35
C ARG A 81 6.98 -8.43 0.61
N LEU A 82 7.45 -7.26 1.04
CA LEU A 82 7.19 -5.99 0.34
C LEU A 82 7.79 -5.97 -1.08
N VAL A 83 8.94 -6.62 -1.30
CA VAL A 83 9.52 -6.78 -2.65
C VAL A 83 8.54 -7.51 -3.57
N ILE A 84 7.95 -8.61 -3.09
CA ILE A 84 6.97 -9.41 -3.85
C ILE A 84 5.72 -8.58 -4.16
N GLU A 85 5.22 -7.80 -3.19
CA GLU A 85 4.07 -6.93 -3.40
C GLU A 85 4.35 -5.82 -4.42
N ALA A 86 5.55 -5.24 -4.42
CA ALA A 86 5.97 -4.27 -5.43
C ALA A 86 6.03 -4.89 -6.84
N GLU A 87 6.59 -6.10 -6.98
CA GLU A 87 6.60 -6.84 -8.25
C GLU A 87 5.19 -7.08 -8.79
N GLN A 88 4.28 -7.54 -7.93
CA GLN A 88 2.89 -7.79 -8.30
C GLN A 88 2.15 -6.51 -8.68
N ALA A 89 2.44 -5.38 -8.02
CA ALA A 89 1.88 -4.08 -8.37
C ALA A 89 2.37 -3.61 -9.74
N TYR A 90 3.67 -3.73 -10.02
CA TYR A 90 4.25 -3.36 -11.32
C TYR A 90 3.69 -4.20 -12.46
N ARG A 91 3.58 -5.52 -12.27
CA ARG A 91 2.98 -6.41 -13.27
C ARG A 91 1.55 -6.00 -13.59
N ARG A 92 0.74 -5.73 -12.56
CA ARG A 92 -0.66 -5.33 -12.76
C ARG A 92 -0.81 -3.97 -13.43
N LEU A 93 0.05 -3.00 -13.12
CA LEU A 93 0.10 -1.73 -13.85
C LEU A 93 0.40 -1.98 -15.33
N PHE A 94 1.42 -2.79 -15.63
CA PHE A 94 1.85 -3.06 -17.00
C PHE A 94 0.76 -3.81 -17.79
N ASP A 95 0.18 -4.86 -17.21
CA ASP A 95 -0.91 -5.63 -17.81
C ASP A 95 -2.16 -4.76 -18.04
N GLY A 96 -2.51 -3.92 -17.06
CA GLY A 96 -3.62 -2.99 -17.14
C GLY A 96 -3.43 -1.94 -18.24
N ALA A 97 -2.24 -1.38 -18.36
CA ALA A 97 -1.89 -0.47 -19.45
C ALA A 97 -1.94 -1.17 -20.82
N GLY A 98 -1.45 -2.41 -20.90
CA GLY A 98 -1.57 -3.25 -22.09
C GLY A 98 -3.03 -3.49 -22.49
N ALA A 99 -3.92 -3.76 -21.52
CA ALA A 99 -5.35 -3.91 -21.77
C ALA A 99 -5.99 -2.61 -22.30
N VAL A 100 -5.59 -1.44 -21.80
CA VAL A 100 -6.02 -0.14 -22.36
C VAL A 100 -5.52 0.02 -23.79
N ALA A 101 -4.25 -0.29 -24.06
CA ALA A 101 -3.65 -0.21 -25.39
C ALA A 101 -4.38 -1.12 -26.40
N CYS A 102 -4.76 -2.34 -26.00
CA CYS A 102 -5.55 -3.25 -26.83
C CYS A 102 -6.93 -2.67 -27.18
N ARG A 103 -7.64 -2.06 -26.22
CA ARG A 103 -8.94 -1.41 -26.49
C ARG A 103 -8.81 -0.25 -27.46
N VAL A 104 -7.80 0.60 -27.26
CA VAL A 104 -7.51 1.74 -28.15
C VAL A 104 -7.16 1.27 -29.55
N ALA A 105 -6.36 0.21 -29.65
CA ALA A 105 -5.99 -0.37 -30.93
C ALA A 105 -7.20 -0.95 -31.66
N ALA A 106 -8.14 -1.58 -30.96
CA ALA A 106 -9.40 -2.05 -31.54
C ALA A 106 -10.24 -0.87 -32.09
N THR A 107 -10.41 0.22 -31.33
CA THR A 107 -11.11 1.43 -31.80
C THR A 107 -10.43 2.05 -33.02
N LEU A 108 -9.10 2.04 -33.03
CA LEU A 108 -8.30 2.51 -34.15
C LEU A 108 -8.06 1.42 -35.21
N ASN A 109 -8.72 0.26 -35.18
CA ASN A 109 -8.48 -0.95 -36.01
C ASN A 109 -6.99 -1.25 -36.32
N SER A 110 -6.09 -1.00 -35.37
CA SER A 110 -4.64 -1.05 -35.53
C SER A 110 -4.01 -2.13 -34.63
N ALA A 111 -2.70 -2.35 -34.77
CA ALA A 111 -1.98 -3.21 -33.85
C ALA A 111 -1.86 -2.54 -32.46
N PRO A 112 -1.96 -3.29 -31.35
CA PRO A 112 -1.73 -2.77 -30.01
C PRO A 112 -0.35 -2.13 -29.86
N HIS A 113 -0.30 -0.96 -29.23
CA HIS A 113 0.96 -0.33 -28.86
C HIS A 113 1.71 -1.20 -27.84
N GLN A 114 2.99 -1.44 -28.10
CA GLN A 114 3.87 -2.19 -27.20
C GLN A 114 4.70 -1.21 -26.38
N PHE A 115 4.52 -1.24 -25.06
CA PHE A 115 5.30 -0.40 -24.17
C PHE A 115 6.75 -0.90 -24.08
N PRO A 116 7.76 -0.01 -24.13
CA PRO A 116 9.17 -0.40 -24.04
C PRO A 116 9.57 -0.93 -22.65
N GLY A 117 8.75 -0.69 -21.62
CA GLY A 117 8.96 -1.14 -20.26
C GLY A 117 8.32 -0.19 -19.25
N LEU A 118 8.43 -0.54 -17.97
CA LEU A 118 7.89 0.27 -16.87
C LEU A 118 8.98 1.21 -16.32
N PRO A 119 8.80 2.53 -16.33
CA PRO A 119 9.81 3.49 -15.87
C PRO A 119 9.82 3.60 -14.33
N VAL A 120 10.26 2.52 -13.67
CA VAL A 120 10.24 2.38 -12.21
C VAL A 120 11.62 1.93 -11.70
N LEU A 121 11.99 2.37 -10.50
CA LEU A 121 12.98 1.69 -9.66
C LEU A 121 12.61 0.21 -9.49
N GLY A 122 13.63 -0.65 -9.42
CA GLY A 122 13.43 -2.06 -9.16
C GLY A 122 12.79 -2.32 -7.79
N PRO A 123 11.98 -3.38 -7.64
CA PRO A 123 11.31 -3.74 -6.38
C PRO A 123 12.27 -3.82 -5.18
N VAL A 124 13.43 -4.46 -5.37
CA VAL A 124 14.47 -4.57 -4.34
C VAL A 124 15.01 -3.18 -3.97
N GLN A 125 15.32 -2.35 -4.97
CA GLN A 125 15.86 -1.01 -4.76
C GLN A 125 14.87 -0.13 -3.99
N LEU A 126 13.59 -0.20 -4.36
CA LEU A 126 12.50 0.50 -3.67
C LEU A 126 12.48 0.16 -2.19
N VAL A 127 12.52 -1.14 -1.85
CA VAL A 127 12.43 -1.62 -0.46
C VAL A 127 13.72 -1.34 0.32
N THR A 128 14.89 -1.46 -0.31
CA THR A 128 16.16 -1.10 0.33
C THR A 128 16.29 0.39 0.60
N GLY A 129 15.59 1.24 -0.16
CA GLY A 129 15.56 2.68 0.04
C GLY A 129 14.67 3.14 1.19
N LEU A 130 13.86 2.25 1.79
CA LEU A 130 13.02 2.58 2.94
C LEU A 130 13.87 2.83 4.18
N ALA A 131 13.44 3.80 4.99
CA ALA A 131 14.09 4.11 6.26
C ALA A 131 14.19 2.86 7.15
N PRO A 132 15.28 2.69 7.91
CA PRO A 132 15.39 1.59 8.86
C PRO A 132 14.31 1.71 9.94
N PRO A 133 13.83 0.57 10.49
CA PRO A 133 12.85 0.58 11.57
C PRO A 133 13.41 1.36 12.75
N ARG A 134 12.61 2.25 13.31
CA ARG A 134 13.04 3.09 14.44
C ARG A 134 13.26 2.18 15.67
N PRO A 135 14.44 2.20 16.30
CA PRO A 135 14.67 1.36 17.47
C PRO A 135 13.71 1.77 18.60
N PRO A 136 13.29 0.81 19.45
CA PRO A 136 12.50 1.12 20.64
C PRO A 136 13.25 2.14 21.49
N ARG A 137 12.53 3.07 22.12
CA ARG A 137 13.13 4.03 23.05
C ARG A 137 13.84 3.24 24.14
N SER A 138 15.17 3.27 24.12
CA SER A 138 16.04 2.55 25.04
C SER A 138 15.58 2.76 26.48
N GLU A 139 15.53 1.69 27.26
CA GLU A 139 15.30 1.76 28.71
C GLU A 139 16.25 2.80 29.32
N LEU A 140 15.71 3.64 30.22
CA LEU A 140 16.56 4.49 31.06
C LEU A 140 17.64 3.63 31.73
N PRO A 141 18.86 4.17 31.93
CA PRO A 141 20.00 3.41 32.45
C PRO A 141 19.63 2.68 33.76
N LEU A 142 20.17 1.46 33.92
CA LEU A 142 20.01 0.54 35.06
C LEU A 142 19.87 1.19 36.46
N PRO A 143 20.62 2.24 36.86
CA PRO A 143 20.41 2.91 38.15
C PRO A 143 18.98 3.48 38.37
N ALA A 144 18.28 3.89 37.31
CA ALA A 144 16.90 4.39 37.40
C ALA A 144 15.85 3.27 37.58
N ARG A 145 16.21 2.02 37.25
CA ARG A 145 15.35 0.84 37.38
C ARG A 145 15.33 0.31 38.82
N LEU A 146 16.47 0.41 39.54
CA LEU A 146 16.55 0.11 40.98
C LEU A 146 15.75 1.09 41.84
N LEU A 147 15.80 2.39 41.54
CA LEU A 147 15.11 3.41 42.32
C LEU A 147 13.57 3.30 42.25
N ARG A 148 13.04 2.64 41.21
CA ARG A 148 11.60 2.42 41.01
C ARG A 148 11.06 1.20 41.78
N VAL A 149 11.93 0.28 42.18
CA VAL A 149 11.59 -0.93 42.96
C VAL A 149 11.56 -0.65 44.48
N PHE A 150 12.31 0.34 44.97
CA PHE A 150 12.38 0.64 46.41
C PHE A 150 11.21 1.47 46.96
N ARG A 151 10.45 2.17 46.11
CA ARG A 151 9.39 3.09 46.54
C ARG A 151 8.08 2.41 47.01
N PRO A 152 7.64 1.26 46.46
CA PRO A 152 6.41 0.58 46.92
C PRO A 152 6.59 -0.24 48.21
N GLY A 153 7.82 -0.65 48.57
CA GLY A 153 8.06 -1.49 49.75
C GLY A 153 7.75 -0.79 51.09
N TRP A 154 7.87 0.54 51.12
CA TRP A 154 7.62 1.33 52.32
C TRP A 154 6.14 1.49 52.66
N SER A 155 5.22 1.46 51.68
CA SER A 155 3.79 1.64 51.95
C SER A 155 3.13 0.38 52.51
N GLY A 156 3.58 -0.82 52.11
CA GLY A 156 3.06 -2.09 52.62
C GLY A 156 3.42 -2.33 54.09
N ILE A 157 4.66 -2.01 54.47
CA ILE A 157 5.12 -2.11 55.87
C ILE A 157 4.38 -1.10 56.76
N MET A 158 4.13 0.12 56.27
CA MET A 158 3.37 1.14 56.99
C MET A 158 1.90 0.74 57.22
N MET A 159 1.24 0.20 56.19
CA MET A 159 -0.15 -0.27 56.31
C MET A 159 -0.28 -1.47 57.25
N ALA A 160 0.68 -2.40 57.25
CA ALA A 160 0.70 -3.52 58.18
C ALA A 160 0.83 -3.05 59.65
N LEU A 161 1.73 -2.09 59.91
CA LEU A 161 1.93 -1.49 61.24
C LEU A 161 0.69 -0.74 61.74
N ILE A 162 0.01 0.00 60.86
CA ILE A 162 -1.21 0.75 61.19
C ILE A 162 -2.39 -0.20 61.45
N ALA A 163 -2.56 -1.25 60.64
CA ALA A 163 -3.66 -2.21 60.81
C ALA A 163 -3.56 -2.97 62.15
N THR A 164 -2.36 -3.37 62.59
CA THR A 164 -2.15 -3.97 63.92
C THR A 164 -2.52 -3.06 65.08
N ARG A 165 -2.35 -1.74 64.92
CA ARG A 165 -2.69 -0.77 65.96
C ARG A 165 -4.18 -0.46 66.04
N LEU A 166 -4.91 -0.62 64.93
CA LEU A 166 -6.34 -0.28 64.85
C LEU A 166 -7.27 -1.42 65.30
N LEU A 167 -6.81 -2.67 65.24
CA LEU A 167 -7.61 -3.87 65.56
C LEU A 167 -7.44 -4.39 67.00
N ASP A 168 -6.57 -3.78 67.82
CA ASP A 168 -6.26 -4.13 69.22
C ASP A 168 -6.02 -5.64 69.49
N VAL A 169 -5.64 -6.39 68.45
CA VAL A 169 -5.37 -7.82 68.55
C VAL A 169 -3.90 -8.02 68.91
N HIS A 170 -3.64 -8.47 70.14
CA HIS A 170 -2.32 -8.94 70.58
C HIS A 170 -2.00 -10.30 69.95
N LEU A 171 -1.74 -10.32 68.64
CA LEU A 171 -1.18 -11.51 67.98
C LEU A 171 0.28 -11.68 68.44
N PRO A 172 0.72 -12.90 68.81
CA PRO A 172 2.12 -13.15 69.13
C PRO A 172 2.98 -12.72 67.92
N GLY A 173 4.03 -11.95 68.17
CA GLY A 173 4.82 -11.27 67.11
C GLY A 173 5.32 -12.20 66.00
N GLY A 174 5.47 -13.50 66.28
CA GLY A 174 5.80 -14.51 65.28
C GLY A 174 4.71 -14.71 64.21
N VAL A 175 3.42 -14.69 64.58
CA VAL A 175 2.31 -14.88 63.62
C VAL A 175 2.18 -13.66 62.70
N LEU A 176 2.37 -12.45 63.23
CA LEU A 176 2.43 -11.22 62.44
C LEU A 176 3.61 -11.21 61.48
N ALA A 177 4.79 -11.65 61.93
CA ALA A 177 5.97 -11.75 61.09
C ALA A 177 5.77 -12.74 59.93
N VAL A 178 5.13 -13.89 60.18
CA VAL A 178 4.80 -14.90 59.15
C VAL A 178 3.78 -14.36 58.14
N ILE A 179 2.70 -13.71 58.60
CA ILE A 179 1.69 -13.12 57.70
C ILE A 179 2.32 -12.01 56.84
N ALA A 180 3.17 -11.16 57.43
CA ALA A 180 3.87 -10.10 56.72
C ALA A 180 4.85 -10.63 55.67
N THR A 181 5.61 -11.68 55.99
CA THR A 181 6.52 -12.31 55.00
C THR A 181 5.75 -12.98 53.87
N VAL A 182 4.71 -13.76 54.18
CA VAL A 182 3.86 -14.40 53.15
C VAL A 182 3.18 -13.35 52.27
N GLY A 183 2.64 -12.28 52.84
CA GLY A 183 2.06 -11.15 52.09
C GLY A 183 3.09 -10.43 51.21
N ALA A 184 4.31 -10.20 51.72
CA ALA A 184 5.39 -9.58 50.96
C ALA A 184 5.86 -10.44 49.78
N PHE A 185 5.98 -11.76 49.96
CA PHE A 185 6.33 -12.68 48.87
C PHE A 185 5.21 -12.80 47.83
N ALA A 186 3.94 -12.87 48.25
CA ALA A 186 2.80 -12.92 47.34
C ALA A 186 2.68 -11.63 46.50
N LEU A 187 2.78 -10.46 47.14
CA LEU A 187 2.74 -9.17 46.46
C LEU A 187 3.98 -8.93 45.60
N GLY A 188 5.17 -9.35 46.06
CA GLY A 188 6.42 -9.27 45.30
C GLY A 188 6.40 -10.15 44.06
N GLY A 189 5.92 -11.39 44.17
CA GLY A 189 5.75 -12.31 43.04
C GLY A 189 4.76 -11.78 41.99
N ALA A 190 3.60 -11.28 42.44
CA ALA A 190 2.62 -10.65 41.56
C ALA A 190 3.15 -9.37 40.88
N ALA A 191 3.95 -8.57 41.58
CA ALA A 191 4.59 -7.39 41.02
C ALA A 191 5.63 -7.75 39.94
N LEU A 192 6.41 -8.81 40.16
CA LEU A 192 7.41 -9.29 39.19
C LEU A 192 6.77 -9.87 37.92
N THR A 193 5.72 -10.67 38.06
CA THR A 193 4.99 -11.21 36.90
C THR A 193 4.26 -10.11 36.12
N GLY A 194 3.66 -9.14 36.82
CA GLY A 194 3.06 -7.96 36.21
C GLY A 194 4.06 -7.10 35.44
N GLU A 195 5.25 -6.89 35.98
CA GLU A 195 6.31 -6.10 35.32
C GLU A 195 6.89 -6.83 34.10
N ARG A 196 7.05 -8.16 34.15
CA ARG A 196 7.41 -8.98 32.98
C ARG A 196 6.36 -8.87 31.88
N ARG A 197 5.07 -9.00 32.23
CA ARG A 197 3.96 -8.87 31.26
C ARG A 197 3.95 -7.49 30.61
N ARG A 198 4.11 -6.42 31.41
CA ARG A 198 4.22 -5.05 30.89
C ARG A 198 5.41 -4.85 29.95
N GLN A 199 6.55 -5.47 30.22
CA GLN A 199 7.72 -5.40 29.34
C GLN A 199 7.47 -6.10 28.01
N LEU A 200 6.83 -7.29 28.04
CA LEU A 200 6.45 -8.00 26.83
C LEU A 200 5.43 -7.20 25.99
N ASP A 201 4.39 -6.66 26.63
CA ASP A 201 3.38 -5.85 25.95
C ASP A 201 3.99 -4.58 25.32
N ARG A 202 4.96 -3.95 26.01
CA ARG A 202 5.72 -2.81 25.43
C ARG A 202 6.54 -3.23 24.22
N ARG A 203 7.29 -4.32 24.30
CA ARG A 203 8.12 -4.82 23.18
C ARG A 203 7.28 -5.12 21.94
N ARG A 204 6.15 -5.80 22.13
CA ARG A 204 5.16 -6.06 21.06
C ARG A 204 4.62 -4.76 20.47
N GLY A 205 4.27 -3.79 21.32
CA GLY A 205 3.79 -2.49 20.88
C GLY A 205 4.83 -1.72 20.06
N ASP A 206 6.08 -1.72 20.49
CA ASP A 206 7.19 -1.07 19.78
C ASP A 206 7.46 -1.72 18.42
N GLU A 207 7.43 -3.06 18.36
CA GLU A 207 7.57 -3.80 17.10
C GLU A 207 6.43 -3.52 16.12
N VAL A 208 5.18 -3.59 16.58
CA VAL A 208 4.01 -3.25 15.75
C VAL A 208 4.10 -1.81 15.24
N ALA A 209 4.50 -0.86 16.08
CA ALA A 209 4.67 0.52 15.67
C ALA A 209 5.74 0.69 14.58
N ALA A 210 6.86 -0.03 14.70
CA ALA A 210 7.93 -0.01 13.69
C ALA A 210 7.50 -0.64 12.36
N LEU A 211 6.80 -1.78 12.40
CA LEU A 211 6.26 -2.45 11.20
C LEU A 211 5.23 -1.56 10.49
N ARG A 212 4.32 -0.93 11.25
CA ARG A 212 3.36 0.05 10.73
C ARG A 212 4.04 1.19 9.97
N GLY A 213 5.09 1.76 10.55
CA GLY A 213 5.87 2.82 9.91
C GLY A 213 6.46 2.36 8.58
N THR A 214 7.09 1.19 8.57
CA THR A 214 7.72 0.62 7.36
C THR A 214 6.71 0.35 6.24
N VAL A 215 5.55 -0.22 6.58
CA VAL A 215 4.46 -0.47 5.62
C VAL A 215 3.90 0.84 5.07
N GLU A 216 3.74 1.86 5.90
CA GLU A 216 3.22 3.16 5.45
C GLU A 216 4.21 3.90 4.54
N ASP A 217 5.50 3.92 4.89
CA ASP A 217 6.55 4.51 4.06
C ASP A 217 6.64 3.81 2.69
N PHE A 218 6.53 2.47 2.68
CA PHE A 218 6.45 1.70 1.46
C PHE A 218 5.22 2.05 0.63
N ARG A 219 4.02 2.09 1.25
CA ARG A 219 2.76 2.40 0.57
C ARG A 219 2.81 3.78 -0.09
N LEU A 220 3.35 4.78 0.60
CA LEU A 220 3.50 6.13 0.07
C LEU A 220 4.45 6.17 -1.12
N THR A 221 5.60 5.50 -1.00
CA THR A 221 6.64 5.50 -2.04
C THR A 221 6.20 4.72 -3.28
N LEU A 222 5.70 3.49 -3.10
CA LEU A 222 5.16 2.67 -4.19
C LEU A 222 3.96 3.35 -4.84
N GLY A 223 3.04 3.92 -4.04
CA GLY A 223 1.86 4.61 -4.56
C GLY A 223 2.19 5.85 -5.39
N LYS A 224 3.27 6.58 -5.05
CA LYS A 224 3.78 7.67 -5.90
C LYS A 224 4.35 7.13 -7.21
N GLN A 225 5.19 6.11 -7.10
CA GLN A 225 5.88 5.53 -8.24
C GLN A 225 4.92 4.89 -9.26
N LEU A 226 3.88 4.20 -8.81
CA LEU A 226 2.82 3.67 -9.67
C LEU A 226 2.07 4.78 -10.41
N ARG A 227 1.76 5.89 -9.73
CA ARG A 227 1.11 7.06 -10.35
C ARG A 227 1.99 7.70 -11.42
N ASP A 228 3.27 7.88 -11.13
CA ASP A 228 4.21 8.50 -12.07
C ASP A 228 4.46 7.58 -13.28
N ALA A 229 4.61 6.27 -13.06
CA ALA A 229 4.72 5.29 -14.14
C ALA A 229 3.45 5.20 -14.98
N SER A 230 2.27 5.21 -14.36
CA SER A 230 0.97 5.24 -15.04
C SER A 230 0.84 6.46 -15.96
N ARG A 231 1.22 7.66 -15.48
CA ARG A 231 1.24 8.88 -16.29
C ARG A 231 2.21 8.78 -17.47
N ALA A 232 3.39 8.21 -17.27
CA ALA A 232 4.37 8.01 -18.35
C ALA A 232 3.83 7.06 -19.43
N LEU A 233 3.24 5.93 -19.03
CA LEU A 233 2.60 4.98 -19.95
C LEU A 233 1.41 5.62 -20.68
N GLN A 234 0.57 6.38 -19.98
CA GLN A 234 -0.56 7.08 -20.59
C GLN A 234 -0.08 8.06 -21.66
N HIS A 235 0.95 8.84 -21.35
CA HIS A 235 1.53 9.79 -22.28
C HIS A 235 2.14 9.10 -23.50
N ASP A 236 2.85 7.99 -23.30
CA ASP A 236 3.42 7.18 -24.39
C ASP A 236 2.31 6.61 -25.29
N LEU A 237 1.27 6.02 -24.71
CA LEU A 237 0.12 5.50 -25.46
C LEU A 237 -0.61 6.61 -26.23
N ARG A 238 -0.83 7.79 -25.61
CA ARG A 238 -1.46 8.93 -26.29
C ARG A 238 -0.63 9.38 -27.49
N ARG A 239 0.69 9.46 -27.35
CA ARG A 239 1.59 9.84 -28.44
C ARG A 239 1.53 8.82 -29.58
N ALA A 240 1.68 7.53 -29.28
CA ALA A 240 1.62 6.48 -30.29
C ALA A 240 0.25 6.44 -31.00
N SER A 241 -0.84 6.52 -30.23
CA SER A 241 -2.21 6.51 -30.77
C SER A 241 -2.52 7.74 -31.62
N ALA A 242 -1.98 8.91 -31.27
CA ALA A 242 -2.13 10.12 -32.08
C ALA A 242 -1.45 9.97 -33.45
N VAL A 243 -0.25 9.38 -33.50
CA VAL A 243 0.44 9.09 -34.77
C VAL A 243 -0.37 8.10 -35.62
N THR A 244 -0.85 7.02 -35.01
CA THR A 244 -1.69 6.03 -35.71
C THR A 244 -2.98 6.65 -36.23
N ALA A 245 -3.68 7.45 -35.42
CA ALA A 245 -4.90 8.13 -35.82
C ALA A 245 -4.66 9.11 -36.99
N ALA A 246 -3.57 9.89 -36.94
CA ALA A 246 -3.20 10.81 -38.02
C ALA A 246 -2.85 10.08 -39.32
N SER A 247 -2.14 8.95 -39.25
CA SER A 247 -1.83 8.15 -40.44
C SER A 247 -3.08 7.59 -41.11
N ARG A 248 -4.09 7.24 -40.32
CA ARG A 248 -5.38 6.72 -40.80
C ARG A 248 -6.27 7.77 -41.41
N THR A 249 -6.39 8.93 -40.78
CA THR A 249 -7.14 10.04 -41.36
C THR A 249 -6.50 10.48 -42.67
N ALA A 250 -5.16 10.53 -42.76
CA ALA A 250 -4.45 10.80 -44.00
C ALA A 250 -4.71 9.73 -45.09
N ALA A 251 -4.73 8.45 -44.73
CA ALA A 251 -5.05 7.36 -45.67
C ALA A 251 -6.49 7.46 -46.21
N VAL A 252 -7.47 7.73 -45.34
CA VAL A 252 -8.87 7.96 -45.74
C VAL A 252 -8.97 9.17 -46.66
N ILE A 253 -8.31 10.29 -46.33
CA ILE A 253 -8.29 11.47 -47.20
C ILE A 253 -7.66 11.17 -48.56
N ALA A 254 -6.61 10.36 -48.62
CA ALA A 254 -5.99 9.94 -49.87
C ALA A 254 -6.93 9.07 -50.72
N GLU A 255 -7.60 8.08 -50.10
CA GLU A 255 -8.60 7.24 -50.75
C GLU A 255 -9.76 8.07 -51.32
N LEU A 256 -10.28 9.02 -50.54
CA LEU A 256 -11.32 9.96 -50.99
C LEU A 256 -10.87 10.81 -52.19
N LYS A 257 -9.61 11.24 -52.24
CA LYS A 257 -9.05 11.97 -53.40
C LYS A 257 -8.98 11.08 -54.64
N THR A 258 -8.66 9.80 -54.49
CA THR A 258 -8.62 8.87 -55.62
C THR A 258 -10.01 8.58 -56.20
N LEU A 259 -11.02 8.47 -55.34
CA LEU A 259 -12.42 8.22 -55.76
C LEU A 259 -13.05 9.41 -56.49
N ARG A 260 -12.61 10.63 -56.18
CA ARG A 260 -13.13 11.86 -56.81
C ARG A 260 -12.63 12.07 -58.26
N GLY A 261 -11.59 11.34 -58.70
CA GLY A 261 -10.98 11.46 -60.04
C GLY A 261 -10.30 12.82 -60.30
N PRO A 262 -9.35 12.92 -61.26
CA PRO A 262 -8.85 14.21 -61.72
C PRO A 262 -9.99 14.95 -62.42
N VAL A 263 -10.44 16.06 -61.83
CA VAL A 263 -11.32 17.04 -62.51
C VAL A 263 -10.54 17.69 -63.65
#